data_AF-A0AAJ2ZEC4-F1
#
_entry.id   AF-A0AAJ2ZEC4-F1
#
_cell.length_a   1.000
_cell.length_b   1.000
_cell.length_c   1.000
_cell.angle_alpha   90.00
_cell.angle_beta   90.00
_cell.angle_gamma   90.00
#
_symmetry.space_group_name_H-M   'P 1'
#
loop_
_entity.id
_entity.type
_entity.pdbx_description
1 polymer ?
#
loop_
_entity_poly.entity_id
_entity_poly.type
_entity_poly.pdbx_seq_one_letter_code
_entity_poly.pdbx_strand_id
1 'polypeptide(L)'
;MTESGGSPHRRRRSRRRSRVRVRRFLLVGLVVVSVLLAAGGWVGFRGWQARAHLLNAAGLAKELSTQVVGGDVARAQRTLAALQEQAAAARGATGDPGWWLGQRTPYAGDDLAAVRQIAVAVDDLARLAFPTLLRVDLASLVPKEGKLDLGRLRAVSAEVSAADGAVRRTGERLRAVDTDDLVGQVRDAVSGLRSELDRLGELTSAADQGARLLPALLGADGPRSYLLVSQNPAELRATGGMFGAHAVLRAEGGRIRMSDQASASSLRSFTPPLPVSQEMRGLWKDLPGTYPADVNLSPDFPTAAALYREMVRRRTGTTVDGVLAVDPLVLSYLLGVIGPVSVPGRPGLAGSTVVRTLLSDTYRTLDNAEQDAYFAKAASAVFDALFTKAVNPRALLTVFNRSIAERRILFWSAHPAEQSVLGDSRLAGKLPEKDTVPTVGVFLNDGSGAKLGYYLRFSATVTVGDCQPDGRRELRLRVTVHSTAPKSGLAKSVTGLALSGDPYTARTLVSVYTPTGGAVLGGRLDGRDTAMGSGTAGSRQVTVANVEAKPGRTRTLDVTLLTGKTSAGTAELVLTPTVTPWTTHVVSAPSCDQ
;
A
#
# COMPACT_ATOMS: atom_id res chain seq x y z
N MET A 1 112.47 13.72 22.13
CA MET A 1 111.33 14.38 22.77
C MET A 1 110.93 15.59 21.91
N THR A 2 109.64 15.92 21.85
CA THR A 2 108.96 17.01 21.08
C THR A 2 108.81 16.72 19.57
N GLU A 3 107.75 17.08 18.85
CA GLU A 3 106.39 17.56 19.14
C GLU A 3 105.57 17.50 17.83
N SER A 4 104.24 17.54 17.96
CA SER A 4 103.23 17.51 16.90
C SER A 4 103.02 18.85 16.18
N GLY A 5 102.57 18.82 14.91
CA GLY A 5 101.94 19.96 14.24
C GLY A 5 101.01 19.54 13.09
N GLY A 6 99.70 19.75 13.25
CA GLY A 6 98.66 19.47 12.25
C GLY A 6 98.25 20.71 11.43
N SER A 7 97.57 20.48 10.29
CA SER A 7 97.00 21.51 9.40
C SER A 7 95.56 21.16 8.99
N PRO A 8 94.59 22.12 8.95
CA PRO A 8 93.23 21.84 8.47
C PRO A 8 92.82 22.71 7.26
N HIS A 9 92.53 22.09 6.11
CA HIS A 9 91.74 22.75 5.04
C HIS A 9 91.02 21.75 4.13
N ARG A 10 89.72 21.48 4.38
CA ARG A 10 88.76 21.01 3.35
C ARG A 10 87.30 20.97 3.85
N ARG A 11 86.62 22.10 4.02
CA ARG A 11 85.14 22.15 4.16
C ARG A 11 84.52 23.44 3.59
N ARG A 12 84.45 23.57 2.26
CA ARG A 12 83.69 24.68 1.62
C ARG A 12 83.21 24.36 0.19
N ARG A 13 82.50 23.24 -0.03
CA ARG A 13 81.82 22.98 -1.32
C ARG A 13 80.44 22.28 -1.27
N SER A 14 79.91 21.88 -0.10
CA SER A 14 78.64 21.12 -0.02
C SER A 14 77.36 21.94 0.19
N ARG A 15 77.43 23.24 0.54
CA ARG A 15 76.25 24.06 0.92
C ARG A 15 75.42 24.62 -0.25
N ARG A 16 75.89 24.57 -1.50
CA ARG A 16 75.17 25.15 -2.67
C ARG A 16 74.17 24.18 -3.34
N ARG A 17 74.35 22.86 -3.18
CA ARG A 17 73.46 21.82 -3.74
C ARG A 17 72.20 21.56 -2.89
N SER A 18 72.23 21.81 -1.57
CA SER A 18 71.03 21.61 -0.71
C SER A 18 69.97 22.71 -0.90
N ARG A 19 70.38 23.97 -1.10
CA ARG A 19 69.45 25.09 -1.35
C ARG A 19 68.63 24.93 -2.63
N VAL A 20 69.18 24.33 -3.68
CA VAL A 20 68.45 24.07 -4.95
C VAL A 20 67.45 22.92 -4.80
N ARG A 21 67.77 21.88 -4.01
CA ARG A 21 66.83 20.79 -3.70
C ARG A 21 65.67 21.28 -2.84
N VAL A 22 65.96 22.04 -1.76
CA VAL A 22 64.91 22.62 -0.90
C VAL A 22 64.00 23.57 -1.67
N ARG A 23 64.56 24.41 -2.55
CA ARG A 23 63.77 25.32 -3.41
C ARG A 23 62.94 24.57 -4.45
N ARG A 24 63.42 23.44 -4.99
CA ARG A 24 62.62 22.53 -5.84
C ARG A 24 61.51 21.83 -5.07
N PHE A 25 61.75 21.35 -3.86
CA PHE A 25 60.71 20.74 -3.02
C PHE A 25 59.63 21.75 -2.62
N LEU A 26 60.00 23.00 -2.31
CA LEU A 26 59.05 24.07 -2.03
C LEU A 26 58.24 24.49 -3.26
N LEU A 27 58.85 24.54 -4.45
CA LEU A 27 58.15 24.81 -5.72
C LEU A 27 57.19 23.67 -6.10
N VAL A 28 57.62 22.42 -5.96
CA VAL A 28 56.76 21.25 -6.20
C VAL A 28 55.61 21.23 -5.19
N GLY A 29 55.86 21.50 -3.91
CA GLY A 29 54.81 21.63 -2.89
C GLY A 29 53.81 22.74 -3.20
N LEU A 30 54.27 23.92 -3.62
CA LEU A 30 53.41 25.05 -4.01
C LEU A 30 52.53 24.72 -5.23
N VAL A 31 53.10 24.06 -6.24
CA VAL A 31 52.36 23.61 -7.44
C VAL A 31 51.32 22.58 -7.07
N VAL A 32 51.67 21.59 -6.23
CA VAL A 32 50.71 20.58 -5.75
C VAL A 32 49.58 21.23 -4.97
N VAL A 33 49.87 22.17 -4.05
CA VAL A 33 48.84 22.91 -3.30
C VAL A 33 47.96 23.76 -4.22
N SER A 34 48.54 24.44 -5.21
CA SER A 34 47.79 25.27 -6.17
C SER A 34 46.87 24.42 -7.06
N VAL A 35 47.33 23.24 -7.49
CA VAL A 35 46.52 22.27 -8.25
C VAL A 35 45.40 21.71 -7.37
N LEU A 36 45.67 21.41 -6.09
CA LEU A 36 44.65 20.95 -5.15
C LEU A 36 43.59 22.02 -4.86
N LEU A 37 43.99 23.29 -4.73
CA LEU A 37 43.06 24.41 -4.54
C LEU A 37 42.23 24.69 -5.79
N ALA A 38 42.84 24.64 -6.98
CA ALA A 38 42.12 24.79 -8.24
C ALA A 38 41.16 23.61 -8.48
N ALA A 39 41.58 22.38 -8.17
CA ALA A 39 40.72 21.20 -8.22
C ALA A 39 39.57 21.30 -7.21
N GLY A 40 39.85 21.73 -5.97
CA GLY A 40 38.83 21.96 -4.94
C GLY A 40 37.84 23.06 -5.32
N GLY A 41 38.34 24.18 -5.86
CA GLY A 41 37.51 25.28 -6.36
C GLY A 41 36.66 24.88 -7.57
N TRP A 42 37.22 24.06 -8.48
CA TRP A 42 36.47 23.48 -9.60
C TRP A 42 35.37 22.54 -9.12
N VAL A 43 35.68 21.59 -8.24
CA VAL A 43 34.69 20.68 -7.64
C VAL A 43 33.61 21.48 -6.89
N GLY A 44 33.97 22.51 -6.14
CA GLY A 44 33.02 23.41 -5.47
C GLY A 44 32.09 24.15 -6.44
N PHE A 45 32.64 24.70 -7.53
CA PHE A 45 31.86 25.36 -8.58
C PHE A 45 30.90 24.38 -9.27
N ARG A 46 31.39 23.18 -9.62
CA ARG A 46 30.58 22.11 -10.21
C ARG A 46 29.49 21.63 -9.25
N GLY A 47 29.78 21.61 -7.95
CA GLY A 47 28.81 21.24 -6.90
C GLY A 47 27.70 22.28 -6.77
N TRP A 48 28.04 23.57 -6.85
CA TRP A 48 27.05 24.65 -6.89
C TRP A 48 26.18 24.57 -8.15
N GLN A 49 26.76 24.32 -9.33
CA GLN A 49 26.00 24.10 -10.56
C GLN A 49 25.05 22.90 -10.44
N ALA A 50 25.56 21.76 -9.95
CA ALA A 50 24.76 20.56 -9.74
C ALA A 50 23.58 20.82 -8.80
N ARG A 51 23.82 21.51 -7.67
CA ARG A 51 22.77 21.90 -6.73
C ARG A 51 21.70 22.78 -7.39
N ALA A 52 22.09 23.81 -8.13
CA ALA A 52 21.15 24.69 -8.81
C ALA A 52 20.26 23.93 -9.79
N HIS A 53 20.87 23.07 -10.62
CA HIS A 53 20.14 22.21 -11.55
C HIS A 53 19.22 21.20 -10.86
N LEU A 54 19.65 20.60 -9.74
CA LEU A 54 18.83 19.67 -8.96
C LEU A 54 17.62 20.36 -8.32
N LEU A 55 17.78 21.58 -7.80
CA LEU A 55 16.67 22.36 -7.24
C LEU A 55 15.65 22.73 -8.32
N ASN A 56 16.12 23.15 -9.50
CA ASN A 56 15.26 23.41 -10.65
C ASN A 56 14.53 22.13 -11.10
N ALA A 57 15.25 21.01 -11.19
CA ALA A 57 14.68 19.71 -11.52
C ALA A 57 13.60 19.28 -10.51
N ALA A 58 13.82 19.46 -9.21
CA ALA A 58 12.81 19.17 -8.19
C ALA A 58 11.54 20.03 -8.37
N GLY A 59 11.70 21.33 -8.66
CA GLY A 59 10.59 22.22 -8.98
C GLY A 59 9.80 21.77 -10.21
N LEU A 60 10.51 21.43 -11.30
CA LEU A 60 9.92 20.93 -12.55
C LEU A 60 9.25 19.57 -12.37
N ALA A 61 9.81 18.66 -11.55
CA ALA A 61 9.19 17.38 -11.24
C ALA A 61 7.86 17.55 -10.48
N LYS A 62 7.81 18.51 -9.54
CA LYS A 62 6.56 18.87 -8.84
C LYS A 62 5.53 19.45 -9.81
N GLU A 63 5.94 20.36 -10.69
CA GLU A 63 5.04 20.91 -11.71
C GLU A 63 4.55 19.82 -12.67
N LEU A 64 5.45 18.94 -13.13
CA LEU A 64 5.13 17.80 -13.97
C LEU A 64 4.07 16.90 -13.31
N SER A 65 4.23 16.58 -12.02
CA SER A 65 3.24 15.81 -11.26
C SER A 65 1.86 16.48 -11.28
N THR A 66 1.79 17.79 -11.02
CA THR A 66 0.50 18.51 -11.07
C THR A 66 -0.14 18.53 -12.45
N GLN A 67 0.66 18.67 -13.52
CA GLN A 67 0.18 18.67 -14.90
C GLN A 67 -0.27 17.26 -15.34
N VAL A 68 0.48 16.23 -14.94
CA VAL A 68 0.12 14.81 -15.14
C VAL A 68 -1.20 14.50 -14.46
N VAL A 69 -1.44 14.96 -13.23
CA VAL A 69 -2.71 14.77 -12.52
C VAL A 69 -3.85 15.54 -13.19
N GLY A 70 -3.60 16.80 -13.58
CA GLY A 70 -4.58 17.66 -14.25
C GLY A 70 -4.94 17.26 -15.68
N GLY A 71 -4.09 16.47 -16.35
CA GLY A 71 -4.35 15.95 -17.69
C GLY A 71 -3.89 16.83 -18.84
N ASP A 72 -3.07 17.82 -18.54
CA ASP A 72 -2.43 18.67 -19.55
C ASP A 72 -1.16 17.98 -20.07
N VAL A 73 -1.35 16.98 -20.94
CA VAL A 73 -0.25 16.19 -21.52
C VAL A 73 0.71 17.07 -22.32
N ALA A 74 0.19 18.08 -23.04
CA ALA A 74 1.00 18.97 -23.85
C ALA A 74 1.94 19.83 -22.99
N ARG A 75 1.44 20.38 -21.88
CA ARG A 75 2.28 21.12 -20.92
C ARG A 75 3.23 20.18 -20.18
N ALA A 76 2.77 19.00 -19.79
CA ALA A 76 3.58 17.99 -19.12
C ALA A 76 4.78 17.55 -19.98
N GLN A 77 4.61 17.39 -21.29
CA GLN A 77 5.72 17.10 -22.21
C GLN A 77 6.77 18.21 -22.26
N ARG A 78 6.35 19.49 -22.26
CA ARG A 78 7.28 20.63 -22.20
C ARG A 78 8.04 20.69 -20.88
N THR A 79 7.34 20.50 -19.77
CA THR A 79 7.95 20.45 -18.43
C THR A 79 8.92 19.28 -18.29
N LEU A 80 8.58 18.12 -18.86
CA LEU A 80 9.48 16.97 -18.90
C LEU A 80 10.75 17.25 -19.71
N ALA A 81 10.66 17.94 -20.86
CA ALA A 81 11.84 18.30 -21.64
C ALA A 81 12.78 19.23 -20.84
N ALA A 82 12.23 20.24 -20.16
CA ALA A 82 13.00 21.11 -19.28
C ALA A 82 13.61 20.33 -18.10
N LEU A 83 12.87 19.38 -17.52
CA LEU A 83 13.36 18.52 -16.44
C LEU A 83 14.54 17.66 -16.92
N GLN A 84 14.44 17.07 -18.11
CA GLN A 84 15.51 16.28 -18.72
C GLN A 84 16.77 17.11 -18.95
N GLU A 85 16.63 18.38 -19.36
CA GLU A 85 17.75 19.30 -19.53
C GLU A 85 18.44 19.60 -18.20
N GLN A 86 17.68 19.97 -17.17
CA GLN A 86 18.23 20.26 -15.83
C GLN A 86 18.86 19.02 -15.20
N ALA A 87 18.23 17.85 -15.31
CA ALA A 87 18.74 16.61 -14.77
C ALA A 87 20.04 16.16 -15.48
N ALA A 88 20.10 16.29 -16.81
CA ALA A 88 21.29 16.00 -17.59
C ALA A 88 22.45 16.95 -17.25
N ALA A 89 22.16 18.24 -17.06
CA ALA A 89 23.15 19.23 -16.64
C ALA A 89 23.71 18.90 -15.26
N ALA A 90 22.87 18.51 -14.29
CA ALA A 90 23.32 18.04 -12.98
C ALA A 90 24.19 16.76 -13.07
N ARG A 91 23.79 15.79 -13.89
CA ARG A 91 24.57 14.55 -14.12
C ARG A 91 25.92 14.83 -14.76
N GLY A 92 25.96 15.78 -15.69
CA GLY A 92 27.19 16.26 -16.32
C GLY A 92 28.09 17.02 -15.35
N ALA A 93 27.50 17.89 -14.52
CA ALA A 93 28.18 18.65 -13.46
C ALA A 93 28.90 17.74 -12.45
N THR A 94 28.31 16.60 -12.14
CA THR A 94 28.86 15.60 -11.21
C THR A 94 29.64 14.49 -11.90
N GLY A 95 29.85 14.57 -13.22
CA GLY A 95 30.43 13.49 -14.03
C GLY A 95 31.82 13.78 -14.60
N ASP A 96 32.38 14.95 -14.32
CA ASP A 96 33.68 15.33 -14.85
C ASP A 96 34.85 14.67 -14.07
N PRO A 97 36.06 14.59 -14.68
CA PRO A 97 37.22 13.97 -14.04
C PRO A 97 37.61 14.59 -12.69
N GLY A 98 37.37 15.90 -12.50
CA GLY A 98 37.63 16.57 -11.24
C GLY A 98 36.70 16.07 -10.14
N TRP A 99 35.41 15.88 -10.44
CA TRP A 99 34.45 15.28 -9.53
C TRP A 99 34.81 13.84 -9.16
N TRP A 100 35.24 13.03 -10.13
CA TRP A 100 35.68 11.65 -9.90
C TRP A 100 36.89 11.55 -8.96
N LEU A 101 37.82 12.50 -9.07
CA LEU A 101 38.94 12.64 -8.11
C LEU A 101 38.44 13.10 -6.74
N GLY A 102 37.51 14.05 -6.71
CA GLY A 102 36.88 14.55 -5.49
C GLY A 102 36.21 13.44 -4.66
N GLN A 103 35.54 12.49 -5.31
CA GLN A 103 34.92 11.32 -4.65
C GLN A 103 35.91 10.44 -3.88
N ARG A 104 37.22 10.54 -4.15
CA ARG A 104 38.28 9.78 -3.45
C ARG A 104 38.89 10.56 -2.29
N THR A 105 38.44 11.78 -2.05
CA THR A 105 38.98 12.61 -0.98
C THR A 105 38.44 12.16 0.38
N PRO A 106 39.29 12.07 1.42
CA PRO A 106 38.81 11.84 2.78
C PRO A 106 37.81 12.94 3.20
N TYR A 107 36.82 12.57 4.02
CA TYR A 107 35.80 13.46 4.62
C TYR A 107 34.76 14.10 3.68
N ALA A 108 35.04 14.26 2.37
CA ALA A 108 34.10 14.85 1.41
C ALA A 108 33.74 13.92 0.25
N GLY A 109 34.44 12.78 0.11
CA GLY A 109 34.24 11.83 -0.99
C GLY A 109 32.83 11.25 -1.03
N ASP A 110 32.29 10.89 0.13
CA ASP A 110 30.98 10.26 0.25
C ASP A 110 29.84 11.23 -0.08
N ASP A 111 29.93 12.49 0.33
CA ASP A 111 28.99 13.55 -0.06
C ASP A 111 29.00 13.79 -1.58
N LEU A 112 30.18 13.86 -2.20
CA LEU A 112 30.31 14.03 -3.64
C LEU A 112 29.80 12.81 -4.42
N ALA A 113 29.95 11.61 -3.86
CA ALA A 113 29.39 10.39 -4.41
C ALA A 113 27.85 10.41 -4.31
N ALA A 114 27.30 10.77 -3.15
CA ALA A 114 25.87 10.86 -2.89
C ALA A 114 25.19 11.90 -3.81
N VAL A 115 25.76 13.10 -3.95
CA VAL A 115 25.24 14.14 -4.87
C VAL A 115 25.23 13.66 -6.32
N ARG A 116 26.25 12.90 -6.74
CA ARG A 116 26.25 12.27 -8.07
C ARG A 116 25.12 11.25 -8.21
N GLN A 117 24.90 10.41 -7.20
CA GLN A 117 23.82 9.40 -7.25
C GLN A 117 22.43 10.06 -7.33
N ILE A 118 22.21 11.17 -6.63
CA ILE A 118 20.99 11.97 -6.77
C ILE A 118 20.83 12.46 -8.21
N ALA A 119 21.87 13.05 -8.80
CA ALA A 119 21.82 13.56 -10.18
C ALA A 119 21.57 12.46 -11.21
N VAL A 120 22.22 11.30 -11.05
CA VAL A 120 21.98 10.12 -11.89
C VAL A 120 20.55 9.61 -11.73
N ALA A 121 20.03 9.53 -10.51
CA ALA A 121 18.69 9.06 -10.23
C ALA A 121 17.62 9.95 -10.88
N VAL A 122 17.73 11.28 -10.72
CA VAL A 122 16.78 12.23 -11.31
C VAL A 122 16.81 12.18 -12.84
N ASP A 123 18.00 12.07 -13.45
CA ASP A 123 18.15 11.96 -14.91
C ASP A 123 17.61 10.62 -15.45
N ASP A 124 17.89 9.50 -14.77
CA ASP A 124 17.35 8.19 -15.12
C ASP A 124 15.82 8.20 -15.08
N LEU A 125 15.19 8.78 -14.04
CA LEU A 125 13.72 8.91 -13.97
C LEU A 125 13.16 9.76 -15.11
N ALA A 126 13.77 10.92 -15.36
CA ALA A 126 13.33 11.84 -16.40
C ALA A 126 13.43 11.24 -17.81
N ARG A 127 14.36 10.31 -18.04
CA ARG A 127 14.59 9.69 -19.36
C ARG A 127 13.92 8.32 -19.53
N LEU A 128 13.76 7.56 -18.45
CA LEU A 128 13.34 6.16 -18.53
C LEU A 128 11.93 5.91 -18.01
N ALA A 129 11.45 6.70 -17.03
CA ALA A 129 10.15 6.48 -16.40
C ALA A 129 9.10 7.48 -16.88
N PHE A 130 9.37 8.79 -16.75
CA PHE A 130 8.38 9.84 -17.02
C PHE A 130 7.89 9.93 -18.48
N PRO A 131 8.73 9.74 -19.52
CA PRO A 131 8.24 9.78 -20.90
C PRO A 131 7.18 8.71 -21.15
N THR A 132 7.35 7.53 -20.56
CA THR A 132 6.45 6.40 -20.69
C THR A 132 5.12 6.69 -20.01
N LEU A 133 5.16 7.17 -18.76
CA LEU A 133 3.95 7.55 -18.01
C LEU A 133 3.11 8.62 -18.72
N LEU A 134 3.74 9.51 -19.49
CA LEU A 134 3.05 10.53 -20.29
C LEU A 134 2.45 10.02 -21.61
N ARG A 135 2.94 8.89 -22.13
CA ARG A 135 2.44 8.30 -23.39
C ARG A 135 1.27 7.35 -23.19
N VAL A 136 1.09 6.82 -21.97
CA VAL A 136 0.00 5.89 -21.67
C VAL A 136 -1.35 6.55 -21.95
N ASP A 137 -2.05 6.02 -22.96
CA ASP A 137 -3.42 6.41 -23.28
C ASP A 137 -4.40 5.80 -22.27
N LEU A 138 -4.74 6.56 -21.24
CA LEU A 138 -5.69 6.14 -20.21
C LEU A 138 -7.11 5.89 -20.77
N ALA A 139 -7.45 6.41 -21.96
CA ALA A 139 -8.74 6.12 -22.58
C ALA A 139 -8.88 4.65 -23.00
N SER A 140 -7.76 3.91 -23.13
CA SER A 140 -7.76 2.46 -23.37
C SER A 140 -8.23 1.65 -22.16
N LEU A 141 -8.23 2.26 -20.96
CA LEU A 141 -8.61 1.62 -19.69
C LEU A 141 -10.11 1.72 -19.39
N VAL A 142 -10.86 2.46 -20.21
CA VAL A 142 -12.31 2.60 -20.08
C VAL A 142 -12.99 1.79 -21.18
N PRO A 143 -14.02 1.01 -20.85
CA PRO A 143 -14.78 0.28 -21.86
C PRO A 143 -15.38 1.24 -22.89
N LYS A 144 -15.28 0.88 -24.18
CA LYS A 144 -16.05 1.50 -25.26
C LYS A 144 -17.03 0.46 -25.79
N GLU A 145 -18.31 0.82 -25.85
CA GLU A 145 -19.38 -0.09 -26.32
C GLU A 145 -19.37 -1.44 -25.57
N GLY A 146 -19.15 -1.40 -24.25
CA GLY A 146 -19.11 -2.61 -23.41
C GLY A 146 -17.89 -3.50 -23.59
N LYS A 147 -16.81 -3.03 -24.24
CA LYS A 147 -15.58 -3.79 -24.49
C LYS A 147 -14.33 -2.97 -24.13
N LEU A 148 -13.38 -3.61 -23.44
CA LEU A 148 -12.01 -3.11 -23.29
C LEU A 148 -11.11 -3.57 -24.45
N ASP A 149 -10.23 -2.69 -24.92
CA ASP A 149 -9.29 -2.98 -26.00
C ASP A 149 -8.06 -3.72 -25.47
N LEU A 150 -8.11 -5.05 -25.54
CA LEU A 150 -7.02 -5.92 -25.07
C LEU A 150 -5.70 -5.69 -25.82
N GLY A 151 -5.75 -5.26 -27.09
CA GLY A 151 -4.55 -4.97 -27.87
C GLY A 151 -3.82 -3.76 -27.31
N ARG A 152 -4.57 -2.69 -27.00
CA ARG A 152 -4.03 -1.50 -26.33
C ARG A 152 -3.56 -1.79 -24.92
N LEU A 153 -4.30 -2.58 -24.14
CA LEU A 153 -3.90 -2.98 -22.78
C LEU A 153 -2.56 -3.73 -22.79
N ARG A 154 -2.34 -4.65 -23.74
CA ARG A 154 -1.07 -5.37 -23.90
C ARG A 154 0.07 -4.44 -24.35
N ALA A 155 -0.20 -3.44 -25.19
CA ALA A 155 0.82 -2.46 -25.57
C ALA A 155 1.26 -1.60 -24.37
N VAL A 156 0.29 -1.15 -23.55
CA VAL A 156 0.55 -0.38 -22.33
C VAL A 156 1.32 -1.20 -21.29
N SER A 157 1.12 -2.52 -21.22
CA SER A 157 1.78 -3.34 -20.19
C SER A 157 3.30 -3.36 -20.31
N ALA A 158 3.83 -3.55 -21.52
CA ALA A 158 5.29 -3.56 -21.74
C ALA A 158 5.93 -2.21 -21.37
N GLU A 159 5.25 -1.11 -21.69
CA GLU A 159 5.67 0.25 -21.37
C GLU A 159 5.70 0.48 -19.85
N VAL A 160 4.61 0.15 -19.16
CA VAL A 160 4.51 0.30 -17.70
C VAL A 160 5.53 -0.58 -16.98
N SER A 161 5.74 -1.82 -17.42
CA SER A 161 6.77 -2.72 -16.88
C SER A 161 8.18 -2.14 -16.99
N ALA A 162 8.50 -1.50 -18.12
CA ALA A 162 9.80 -0.88 -18.33
C ALA A 162 10.01 0.33 -17.41
N ALA A 163 8.97 1.15 -17.23
CA ALA A 163 8.98 2.29 -16.33
C ALA A 163 9.13 1.88 -14.86
N ASP A 164 8.36 0.87 -14.41
CA ASP A 164 8.51 0.30 -13.07
C ASP A 164 9.91 -0.24 -12.82
N GLY A 165 10.44 -1.03 -13.77
CA GLY A 165 11.81 -1.55 -13.69
C GLY A 165 12.87 -0.45 -13.60
N ALA A 166 12.65 0.70 -14.25
CA ALA A 166 13.54 1.85 -14.14
C ALA A 166 13.48 2.49 -12.75
N VAL A 167 12.27 2.74 -12.22
CA VAL A 167 12.06 3.30 -10.88
C VAL A 167 12.70 2.41 -9.81
N ARG A 168 12.44 1.10 -9.86
CA ARG A 168 13.00 0.11 -8.92
C ARG A 168 14.52 0.11 -8.91
N ARG A 169 15.15 0.01 -10.09
CA ARG A 169 16.62 0.01 -10.21
C ARG A 169 17.22 1.31 -9.68
N THR A 170 16.58 2.45 -9.94
CA THR A 170 17.01 3.75 -9.41
C THR A 170 16.89 3.81 -7.89
N GLY A 171 15.78 3.33 -7.33
CA GLY A 171 15.58 3.21 -5.89
C GLY A 171 16.62 2.30 -5.22
N GLU A 172 16.88 1.12 -5.78
CA GLU A 172 17.89 0.17 -5.28
C GLU A 172 19.30 0.79 -5.25
N ARG A 173 19.72 1.49 -6.31
CA ARG A 173 21.01 2.21 -6.33
C ARG A 173 21.08 3.31 -5.28
N LEU A 174 20.01 4.08 -5.12
CA LEU A 174 19.98 5.16 -4.14
C LEU A 174 19.98 4.62 -2.70
N ARG A 175 19.35 3.47 -2.43
CA ARG A 175 19.39 2.79 -1.11
C ARG A 175 20.78 2.27 -0.74
N ALA A 176 21.63 1.99 -1.72
CA ALA A 176 23.01 1.56 -1.47
C ALA A 176 23.96 2.69 -1.03
N VAL A 177 23.53 3.95 -1.04
CA VAL A 177 24.32 5.09 -0.57
C VAL A 177 24.36 5.09 0.96
N ASP A 178 25.54 5.04 1.58
CA ASP A 178 25.66 5.20 3.02
C ASP A 178 25.29 6.64 3.43
N THR A 179 24.49 6.79 4.48
CA THR A 179 24.01 8.09 4.97
C THR A 179 24.67 8.54 6.28
N ASP A 180 25.44 7.67 6.93
CA ASP A 180 25.87 7.85 8.32
C ASP A 180 26.92 8.96 8.45
N ASP A 181 27.83 9.03 7.48
CA ASP A 181 28.93 10.01 7.43
C ASP A 181 28.64 11.24 6.53
N LEU A 182 27.44 11.31 5.93
CA LEU A 182 27.08 12.44 5.06
C LEU A 182 26.77 13.71 5.85
N VAL A 183 27.09 14.88 5.29
CA VAL A 183 26.65 16.15 5.86
C VAL A 183 25.12 16.25 5.82
N GLY A 184 24.52 16.87 6.84
CA GLY A 184 23.06 16.87 7.05
C GLY A 184 22.25 17.24 5.80
N GLN A 185 22.68 18.26 5.04
CA GLN A 185 21.98 18.67 3.82
C GLN A 185 21.95 17.59 2.72
N VAL A 186 23.04 16.83 2.54
CA VAL A 186 23.12 15.76 1.54
C VAL A 186 22.35 14.54 2.03
N ARG A 187 22.48 14.21 3.32
CA ARG A 187 21.71 13.16 4.00
C ARG A 187 20.20 13.36 3.84
N ASP A 188 19.72 14.58 4.07
CA ASP A 188 18.31 14.95 3.93
C ASP A 188 17.85 14.84 2.47
N ALA A 189 18.69 15.25 1.52
CA ALA A 189 18.38 15.15 0.09
C ALA A 189 18.30 13.68 -0.39
N VAL A 190 19.21 12.81 0.06
CA VAL A 190 19.19 11.37 -0.23
C VAL A 190 17.93 10.75 0.37
N SER A 191 17.65 11.02 1.66
CA SER A 191 16.48 10.48 2.36
C SER A 191 15.17 10.95 1.74
N GLY A 192 15.08 12.23 1.37
CA GLY A 192 13.92 12.80 0.68
C GLY A 192 13.67 12.14 -0.68
N LEU A 193 14.72 11.97 -1.50
CA LEU A 193 14.59 11.31 -2.80
C LEU A 193 14.26 9.82 -2.67
N ARG A 194 14.79 9.12 -1.66
CA ARG A 194 14.40 7.73 -1.35
C ARG A 194 12.89 7.64 -1.08
N SER A 195 12.37 8.53 -0.22
CA SER A 195 10.93 8.54 0.09
C SER A 195 10.06 8.79 -1.15
N GLU A 196 10.46 9.71 -2.05
CA GLU A 196 9.71 9.94 -3.29
C GLU A 196 9.82 8.75 -4.27
N LEU A 197 10.98 8.10 -4.36
CA LEU A 197 11.18 6.88 -5.15
C LEU A 197 10.39 5.70 -4.62
N ASP A 198 10.26 5.57 -3.30
CA ASP A 198 9.43 4.53 -2.67
C ASP A 198 7.95 4.73 -3.06
N ARG A 199 7.42 5.96 -2.93
CA ARG A 199 6.05 6.29 -3.36
C ARG A 199 5.83 6.06 -4.85
N LEU A 200 6.79 6.48 -5.69
CA LEU A 200 6.69 6.27 -7.13
C LEU A 200 6.73 4.77 -7.47
N GLY A 201 7.60 4.01 -6.79
CA GLY A 201 7.72 2.57 -6.96
C GLY A 201 6.45 1.82 -6.57
N GLU A 202 5.76 2.22 -5.51
CA GLU A 202 4.45 1.66 -5.15
C GLU A 202 3.42 1.87 -6.28
N LEU A 203 3.35 3.08 -6.82
CA LEU A 203 2.42 3.42 -7.90
C LEU A 203 2.74 2.68 -9.21
N THR A 204 4.00 2.66 -9.62
CA THR A 204 4.40 1.97 -10.86
C THR A 204 4.29 0.46 -10.75
N SER A 205 4.56 -0.10 -9.57
CA SER A 205 4.41 -1.54 -9.30
C SER A 205 2.94 -1.94 -9.38
N ALA A 206 2.03 -1.17 -8.77
CA ALA A 206 0.60 -1.41 -8.87
C ALA A 206 0.10 -1.32 -10.33
N ALA A 207 0.60 -0.36 -11.10
CA ALA A 207 0.28 -0.23 -12.52
C ALA A 207 0.82 -1.41 -13.35
N ASP A 208 2.05 -1.86 -13.09
CA ASP A 208 2.67 -3.03 -13.73
C ASP A 208 1.88 -4.31 -13.44
N GLN A 209 1.53 -4.54 -12.17
CA GLN A 209 0.68 -5.66 -11.77
C GLN A 209 -0.65 -5.68 -12.52
N GLY A 210 -1.34 -4.54 -12.55
CA GLY A 210 -2.59 -4.39 -13.29
C GLY A 210 -2.41 -4.68 -14.79
N ALA A 211 -1.37 -4.13 -15.42
CA ALA A 211 -1.14 -4.29 -16.84
C ALA A 211 -0.75 -5.71 -17.24
N ARG A 212 -0.06 -6.47 -16.36
CA ARG A 212 0.24 -7.89 -16.56
C ARG A 212 -0.99 -8.78 -16.39
N LEU A 213 -1.86 -8.46 -15.43
CA LEU A 213 -3.01 -9.30 -15.07
C LEU A 213 -4.24 -9.06 -15.96
N LEU A 214 -4.58 -7.79 -16.21
CA LEU A 214 -5.84 -7.40 -16.84
C LEU A 214 -6.12 -8.11 -18.17
N PRO A 215 -5.17 -8.27 -19.13
CA PRO A 215 -5.47 -8.96 -20.38
C PRO A 215 -5.97 -10.41 -20.16
N ALA A 216 -5.26 -11.20 -19.37
CA ALA A 216 -5.64 -12.57 -19.05
C ALA A 216 -6.98 -12.61 -18.30
N LEU A 217 -7.17 -11.70 -17.34
CA LEU A 217 -8.41 -11.60 -16.56
C LEU A 217 -9.63 -11.20 -17.41
N LEU A 218 -9.40 -10.46 -18.49
CA LEU A 218 -10.43 -10.03 -19.43
C LEU A 218 -10.67 -11.04 -20.57
N GLY A 219 -10.09 -12.23 -20.45
CA GLY A 219 -10.29 -13.33 -21.38
C GLY A 219 -9.56 -13.18 -22.71
N ALA A 220 -8.34 -12.63 -22.68
CA ALA A 220 -7.51 -12.46 -23.88
C ALA A 220 -6.97 -13.78 -24.45
N ASP A 221 -6.90 -14.83 -23.62
CA ASP A 221 -6.42 -16.17 -23.99
C ASP A 221 -7.52 -17.24 -23.89
N GLY A 222 -8.78 -16.81 -23.71
CA GLY A 222 -9.96 -17.67 -23.58
C GLY A 222 -10.98 -17.12 -22.57
N PRO A 223 -12.23 -17.61 -22.56
CA PRO A 223 -13.24 -17.16 -21.61
C PRO A 223 -12.82 -17.40 -20.15
N ARG A 224 -13.09 -16.42 -19.29
CA ARG A 224 -12.85 -16.48 -17.84
C ARG A 224 -14.15 -16.21 -17.08
N SER A 225 -14.31 -16.84 -15.92
CA SER A 225 -15.44 -16.59 -15.02
C SER A 225 -14.97 -16.20 -13.63
N TYR A 226 -15.65 -15.29 -12.95
CA TYR A 226 -15.31 -14.82 -11.61
C TYR A 226 -16.55 -14.74 -10.74
N LEU A 227 -16.41 -14.97 -9.44
CA LEU A 227 -17.44 -14.57 -8.47
C LEU A 227 -17.22 -13.12 -8.09
N LEU A 228 -18.21 -12.26 -8.35
CA LEU A 228 -18.29 -10.93 -7.74
C LEU A 228 -19.08 -11.05 -6.44
N VAL A 229 -18.39 -10.96 -5.31
CA VAL A 229 -18.96 -11.06 -3.97
C VAL A 229 -19.23 -9.68 -3.40
N SER A 230 -20.44 -9.48 -2.88
CA SER A 230 -20.82 -8.26 -2.16
C SER A 230 -20.59 -8.44 -0.65
N GLN A 231 -19.72 -7.60 -0.09
CA GLN A 231 -19.46 -7.52 1.34
C GLN A 231 -20.43 -6.53 2.00
N ASN A 232 -21.07 -6.95 3.09
CA ASN A 232 -21.93 -6.11 3.91
C ASN A 232 -21.17 -5.61 5.16
N PRO A 233 -20.60 -4.39 5.16
CA PRO A 233 -19.89 -3.85 6.32
C PRO A 233 -20.80 -3.53 7.53
N ALA A 234 -22.12 -3.60 7.39
CA ALA A 234 -23.01 -3.55 8.56
C ALA A 234 -22.93 -4.84 9.41
N GLU A 235 -22.53 -5.96 8.80
CA GLU A 235 -22.26 -7.26 9.42
C GLU A 235 -20.76 -7.49 9.39
N LEU A 236 -20.06 -7.03 10.42
CA LEU A 236 -18.60 -6.99 10.43
C LEU A 236 -18.00 -8.38 10.19
N ARG A 237 -17.07 -8.44 9.23
CA ARG A 237 -16.16 -9.57 9.00
C ARG A 237 -14.78 -9.02 8.67
N ALA A 238 -13.74 -9.78 8.98
CA ALA A 238 -12.36 -9.34 8.92
C ALA A 238 -11.96 -8.70 7.58
N THR A 239 -12.46 -9.20 6.45
CA THR A 239 -12.15 -8.68 5.10
C THR A 239 -12.92 -7.42 4.67
N GLY A 240 -13.86 -6.92 5.48
CA GLY A 240 -14.64 -5.70 5.19
C GLY A 240 -16.15 -5.86 5.28
N GLY A 241 -16.67 -7.05 5.59
CA GLY A 241 -18.09 -7.31 5.78
C GLY A 241 -18.51 -8.71 5.37
N MET A 242 -19.67 -9.17 5.85
CA MET A 242 -20.22 -10.49 5.52
C MET A 242 -20.44 -10.64 4.02
N PHE A 243 -20.08 -11.79 3.45
CA PHE A 243 -20.40 -12.12 2.07
C PHE A 243 -21.91 -12.35 1.96
N GLY A 244 -22.64 -11.31 1.56
CA GLY A 244 -24.12 -11.32 1.56
C GLY A 244 -24.72 -11.86 0.28
N ALA A 245 -24.06 -11.63 -0.85
CA ALA A 245 -24.51 -12.07 -2.17
C ALA A 245 -23.31 -12.25 -3.12
N HIS A 246 -23.53 -12.98 -4.21
CA HIS A 246 -22.58 -13.07 -5.30
C HIS A 246 -23.27 -13.00 -6.67
N ALA A 247 -22.50 -12.64 -7.68
CA ALA A 247 -22.83 -12.74 -9.09
C ALA A 247 -21.71 -13.48 -9.83
N VAL A 248 -22.00 -14.07 -10.99
CA VAL A 248 -20.98 -14.60 -11.88
C VAL A 248 -20.64 -13.55 -12.93
N LEU A 249 -19.39 -13.13 -13.00
CA LEU A 249 -18.86 -12.33 -14.09
C LEU A 249 -18.22 -13.25 -15.12
N ARG A 250 -18.56 -13.08 -16.40
CA ARG A 250 -17.88 -13.76 -17.52
C ARG A 250 -17.14 -12.75 -18.35
N ALA A 251 -15.85 -12.96 -18.54
CA ALA A 251 -14.98 -12.13 -19.35
C ALA A 251 -14.50 -12.90 -20.58
N GLU A 252 -14.70 -12.33 -21.77
CA GLU A 252 -14.30 -12.95 -23.03
C GLU A 252 -13.89 -11.87 -24.02
N GLY A 253 -12.63 -11.92 -24.48
CA GLY A 253 -12.10 -11.00 -25.48
C GLY A 253 -12.29 -9.53 -25.12
N GLY A 254 -12.21 -9.16 -23.83
CA GLY A 254 -12.37 -7.79 -23.34
C GLY A 254 -13.81 -7.38 -23.05
N ARG A 255 -14.81 -8.23 -23.29
CA ARG A 255 -16.20 -7.99 -22.87
C ARG A 255 -16.47 -8.67 -21.55
N ILE A 256 -17.09 -7.96 -20.61
CA ILE A 256 -17.51 -8.51 -19.33
C ILE A 256 -19.04 -8.52 -19.29
N ARG A 257 -19.62 -9.64 -18.89
CA ARG A 257 -21.06 -9.79 -18.64
C ARG A 257 -21.27 -10.29 -17.23
N MET A 258 -22.36 -9.83 -16.60
CA MET A 258 -22.79 -10.36 -15.31
C MET A 258 -24.00 -11.27 -15.51
N SER A 259 -23.98 -12.43 -14.86
CA SER A 259 -25.09 -13.40 -14.80
C SER A 259 -25.22 -13.98 -13.40
N ASP A 260 -26.24 -14.81 -13.20
CA ASP A 260 -26.37 -15.74 -12.07
C ASP A 260 -26.09 -15.10 -10.70
N GLN A 261 -27.01 -14.22 -10.30
CA GLN A 261 -26.98 -13.56 -8.99
C GLN A 261 -27.68 -14.40 -7.94
N ALA A 262 -27.07 -14.56 -6.77
CA ALA A 262 -27.64 -15.30 -5.66
C ALA A 262 -27.24 -14.71 -4.31
N SER A 263 -28.16 -14.80 -3.34
CA SER A 263 -27.88 -14.52 -1.93
C SER A 263 -26.99 -15.62 -1.35
N ALA A 264 -26.05 -15.27 -0.47
CA ALA A 264 -25.22 -16.26 0.21
C ALA A 264 -26.04 -17.27 1.04
N SER A 265 -27.24 -16.87 1.50
CA SER A 265 -28.18 -17.74 2.20
C SER A 265 -28.66 -18.94 1.35
N SER A 266 -28.73 -18.78 0.02
CA SER A 266 -29.11 -19.85 -0.91
C SER A 266 -28.13 -21.03 -0.91
N LEU A 267 -26.87 -20.80 -0.53
CA LEU A 267 -25.85 -21.84 -0.44
C LEU A 267 -26.08 -22.77 0.76
N ARG A 268 -26.88 -22.37 1.76
CA ARG A 268 -27.14 -23.14 3.00
C ARG A 268 -25.85 -23.52 3.76
N SER A 269 -25.97 -24.22 4.88
CA SER A 269 -24.83 -24.75 5.63
C SER A 269 -24.26 -26.01 4.99
N PHE A 270 -23.01 -26.35 5.31
CA PHE A 270 -22.31 -27.53 4.83
C PHE A 270 -22.05 -28.52 5.96
N THR A 271 -22.53 -29.76 5.79
CA THR A 271 -22.34 -30.86 6.74
C THR A 271 -22.00 -32.14 5.95
N PRO A 272 -20.79 -32.71 6.12
CA PRO A 272 -19.70 -32.21 6.95
C PRO A 272 -19.16 -30.84 6.47
N PRO A 273 -18.53 -30.05 7.36
CA PRO A 273 -17.90 -28.78 6.98
C PRO A 273 -16.84 -28.97 5.91
N LEU A 274 -16.62 -27.95 5.08
CA LEU A 274 -15.44 -27.90 4.22
C LEU A 274 -14.16 -27.82 5.06
N PRO A 275 -13.05 -28.41 4.60
CA PRO A 275 -11.81 -28.43 5.36
C PRO A 275 -11.25 -27.02 5.53
N VAL A 276 -10.85 -26.69 6.76
CA VAL A 276 -10.13 -25.46 7.13
C VAL A 276 -8.82 -25.83 7.83
N SER A 277 -7.85 -24.92 7.81
CA SER A 277 -6.56 -25.14 8.48
C SER A 277 -6.72 -25.31 9.99
N GLN A 278 -5.74 -25.95 10.65
CA GLN A 278 -5.74 -26.09 12.11
C GLN A 278 -5.73 -24.73 12.81
N GLU A 279 -4.97 -23.75 12.29
CA GLU A 279 -4.93 -22.39 12.80
C GLU A 279 -6.31 -21.72 12.75
N MET A 280 -6.99 -21.82 11.59
CA MET A 280 -8.35 -21.31 11.42
C MET A 280 -9.34 -21.99 12.36
N ARG A 281 -9.22 -23.31 12.54
CA ARG A 281 -10.05 -24.07 13.49
C ARG A 281 -9.76 -23.68 14.94
N GLY A 282 -8.52 -23.36 15.27
CA GLY A 282 -8.13 -22.88 16.59
C GLY A 282 -8.85 -21.58 16.96
N LEU A 283 -8.93 -20.65 16.01
CA LEU A 283 -9.55 -19.33 16.20
C LEU A 283 -11.08 -19.34 16.04
N TRP A 284 -11.59 -20.03 15.02
CA TRP A 284 -12.97 -19.90 14.55
C TRP A 284 -13.75 -21.22 14.50
N LYS A 285 -13.15 -22.32 14.98
CA LYS A 285 -13.69 -23.68 14.84
C LYS A 285 -14.00 -23.99 13.37
N ASP A 286 -15.01 -24.81 13.12
CA ASP A 286 -15.42 -25.18 11.76
C ASP A 286 -16.40 -24.16 11.12
N LEU A 287 -16.66 -23.01 11.77
CA LEU A 287 -17.63 -22.01 11.27
C LEU A 287 -17.33 -21.58 9.83
N PRO A 288 -16.10 -21.20 9.44
CA PRO A 288 -15.82 -20.79 8.07
C PRO A 288 -16.07 -21.88 7.03
N GLY A 289 -15.89 -23.15 7.40
CA GLY A 289 -16.17 -24.31 6.54
C GLY A 289 -17.63 -24.75 6.55
N THR A 290 -18.43 -24.29 7.52
CA THR A 290 -19.83 -24.69 7.73
C THR A 290 -20.80 -23.67 7.13
N TYR A 291 -20.58 -22.38 7.37
CA TYR A 291 -21.52 -21.32 7.03
C TYR A 291 -20.91 -20.35 6.00
N PRO A 292 -21.55 -20.16 4.83
CA PRO A 292 -21.12 -19.16 3.84
C PRO A 292 -20.99 -17.73 4.38
N ALA A 293 -21.82 -17.37 5.37
CA ALA A 293 -21.78 -16.08 6.06
C ALA A 293 -20.53 -15.88 6.96
N ASP A 294 -19.86 -16.97 7.32
CA ASP A 294 -18.69 -16.98 8.23
C ASP A 294 -17.38 -17.30 7.51
N VAL A 295 -17.43 -17.44 6.18
CA VAL A 295 -16.29 -17.86 5.35
C VAL A 295 -15.08 -16.92 5.48
N ASN A 296 -15.32 -15.65 5.80
CA ASN A 296 -14.33 -14.58 5.87
C ASN A 296 -14.12 -14.03 7.30
N LEU A 297 -14.26 -14.88 8.33
CA LEU A 297 -13.89 -14.52 9.73
C LEU A 297 -12.38 -14.26 9.90
N SER A 298 -11.54 -14.84 9.05
CA SER A 298 -10.11 -14.52 8.96
C SER A 298 -9.88 -13.36 7.99
N PRO A 299 -8.89 -12.49 8.25
CA PRO A 299 -8.53 -11.43 7.31
C PRO A 299 -7.83 -11.93 6.05
N ASP A 300 -7.46 -13.21 5.98
CA ASP A 300 -6.83 -13.80 4.79
C ASP A 300 -7.88 -13.99 3.67
N PHE A 301 -7.97 -13.01 2.78
CA PHE A 301 -8.91 -13.06 1.67
C PHE A 301 -8.69 -14.25 0.71
N PRO A 302 -7.45 -14.66 0.36
CA PRO A 302 -7.24 -15.83 -0.48
C PRO A 302 -7.88 -17.11 0.07
N THR A 303 -7.77 -17.34 1.38
CA THR A 303 -8.41 -18.47 2.08
C THR A 303 -9.93 -18.35 2.01
N ALA A 304 -10.49 -17.19 2.32
CA ALA A 304 -11.93 -16.95 2.28
C ALA A 304 -12.50 -17.12 0.85
N ALA A 305 -11.81 -16.58 -0.15
CA ALA A 305 -12.17 -16.65 -1.56
C ALA A 305 -12.16 -18.08 -2.10
N ALA A 306 -11.08 -18.83 -1.84
CA ALA A 306 -10.98 -20.22 -2.26
C ALA A 306 -12.08 -21.09 -1.62
N LEU A 307 -12.35 -20.87 -0.33
CA LEU A 307 -13.38 -21.58 0.41
C LEU A 307 -14.79 -21.24 -0.10
N TYR A 308 -15.09 -19.97 -0.34
CA TYR A 308 -16.39 -19.54 -0.88
C TYR A 308 -16.61 -20.03 -2.31
N ARG A 309 -15.57 -19.99 -3.16
CA ARG A 309 -15.60 -20.61 -4.50
C ARG A 309 -15.96 -22.09 -4.43
N GLU A 310 -15.37 -22.83 -3.50
CA GLU A 310 -15.66 -24.25 -3.32
C GLU A 310 -17.10 -24.49 -2.83
N MET A 311 -17.62 -23.63 -1.93
CA MET A 311 -19.02 -23.67 -1.52
C MET A 311 -19.97 -23.47 -2.70
N VAL A 312 -19.72 -22.46 -3.54
CA VAL A 312 -20.52 -22.20 -4.75
C VAL A 312 -20.43 -23.38 -5.71
N ARG A 313 -19.23 -23.93 -5.95
CA ARG A 313 -19.03 -25.10 -6.82
C ARG A 313 -19.82 -26.31 -6.35
N ARG A 314 -19.77 -26.64 -5.05
CA ARG A 314 -20.50 -27.79 -4.48
C ARG A 314 -22.02 -27.63 -4.53
N ARG A 315 -22.54 -26.40 -4.50
CA ARG A 315 -23.98 -26.13 -4.48
C ARG A 315 -24.58 -25.96 -5.87
N THR A 316 -23.82 -25.39 -6.79
CA THR A 316 -24.35 -24.98 -8.11
C THR A 316 -23.70 -25.73 -9.28
N GLY A 317 -22.58 -26.42 -9.05
CA GLY A 317 -21.73 -26.96 -10.12
C GLY A 317 -20.86 -25.92 -10.82
N THR A 318 -21.06 -24.62 -10.56
CA THR A 318 -20.32 -23.54 -11.21
C THR A 318 -18.88 -23.48 -10.72
N THR A 319 -17.93 -23.60 -11.64
CA THR A 319 -16.51 -23.37 -11.36
C THR A 319 -16.08 -22.04 -11.97
N VAL A 320 -15.34 -21.24 -11.20
CA VAL A 320 -14.82 -19.93 -11.63
C VAL A 320 -13.30 -19.88 -11.51
N ASP A 321 -12.68 -18.91 -12.20
CA ASP A 321 -11.25 -18.62 -12.24
C ASP A 321 -10.78 -17.70 -11.11
N GLY A 322 -11.68 -17.07 -10.36
CA GLY A 322 -11.31 -16.21 -9.24
C GLY A 322 -12.50 -15.60 -8.50
N VAL A 323 -12.21 -14.81 -7.48
CA VAL A 323 -13.20 -14.12 -6.64
C VAL A 323 -12.78 -12.67 -6.46
N LEU A 324 -13.71 -11.76 -6.75
CA LEU A 324 -13.60 -10.32 -6.57
C LEU A 324 -14.60 -9.90 -5.48
N ALA A 325 -14.13 -9.33 -4.37
CA ALA A 325 -15.00 -8.82 -3.31
C ALA A 325 -15.06 -7.29 -3.34
N VAL A 326 -16.27 -6.74 -3.23
CA VAL A 326 -16.54 -5.29 -3.20
C VAL A 326 -17.58 -4.95 -2.12
N ASP A 327 -17.58 -3.71 -1.64
CA ASP A 327 -18.57 -3.20 -0.68
C ASP A 327 -19.36 -1.98 -1.23
N PRO A 328 -20.45 -1.54 -0.57
CA PRO A 328 -21.23 -0.37 -1.00
C PRO A 328 -20.49 0.97 -1.04
N LEU A 329 -19.33 1.11 -0.39
CA LEU A 329 -18.54 2.34 -0.47
C LEU A 329 -17.78 2.40 -1.81
N VAL A 330 -17.38 1.26 -2.37
CA VAL A 330 -16.90 1.19 -3.77
C VAL A 330 -17.97 1.72 -4.72
N LEU A 331 -19.24 1.33 -4.53
CA LEU A 331 -20.36 1.83 -5.33
C LEU A 331 -20.56 3.33 -5.13
N SER A 332 -20.37 3.86 -3.91
CA SER A 332 -20.43 5.30 -3.63
C SER A 332 -19.40 6.08 -4.44
N TYR A 333 -18.15 5.60 -4.45
CA TYR A 333 -17.07 6.23 -5.20
C TYR A 333 -17.33 6.16 -6.72
N LEU A 334 -17.78 5.00 -7.23
CA LEU A 334 -18.13 4.82 -8.63
C LEU A 334 -19.28 5.74 -9.06
N LEU A 335 -20.38 5.76 -8.31
CA LEU A 335 -21.54 6.63 -8.59
C LEU A 335 -21.23 8.12 -8.48
N GLY A 336 -20.19 8.49 -7.71
CA GLY A 336 -19.66 9.85 -7.68
C GLY A 336 -19.03 10.30 -9.00
N VAL A 337 -18.52 9.36 -9.82
CA VAL A 337 -17.87 9.66 -11.11
C VAL A 337 -18.74 9.32 -12.32
N ILE A 338 -19.56 8.26 -12.26
CA ILE A 338 -20.46 7.86 -13.37
C ILE A 338 -21.84 8.53 -13.28
N GLY A 339 -22.10 9.26 -12.19
CA GLY A 339 -23.38 9.89 -11.89
C GLY A 339 -24.46 8.91 -11.41
N PRO A 340 -25.65 9.43 -11.05
CA PRO A 340 -26.73 8.60 -10.52
C PRO A 340 -27.23 7.56 -11.52
N VAL A 341 -27.73 6.45 -10.99
CA VAL A 341 -28.21 5.30 -11.76
C VAL A 341 -29.64 4.96 -11.33
N SER A 342 -30.53 4.81 -12.29
CA SER A 342 -31.91 4.40 -12.05
C SER A 342 -31.99 2.89 -11.83
N VAL A 343 -32.78 2.45 -10.84
CA VAL A 343 -33.03 1.04 -10.58
C VAL A 343 -34.50 0.74 -10.89
N PRO A 344 -34.81 -0.15 -11.85
CA PRO A 344 -36.20 -0.39 -12.27
C PRO A 344 -37.15 -0.78 -11.12
N GLY A 345 -38.18 0.04 -10.90
CA GLY A 345 -39.22 -0.17 -9.88
C GLY A 345 -38.76 0.05 -8.44
N ARG A 346 -37.59 0.67 -8.23
CA ARG A 346 -37.01 0.94 -6.89
C ARG A 346 -36.34 2.33 -6.87
N PRO A 347 -36.01 2.88 -5.68
CA PRO A 347 -35.25 4.12 -5.59
C PRO A 347 -33.92 4.03 -6.35
N GLY A 348 -33.59 5.09 -7.10
CA GLY A 348 -32.32 5.22 -7.79
C GLY A 348 -31.13 5.34 -6.82
N LEU A 349 -29.94 5.10 -7.33
CA LEU A 349 -28.69 5.14 -6.56
C LEU A 349 -27.85 6.34 -6.96
N ALA A 350 -27.33 7.05 -5.96
CA ALA A 350 -26.38 8.14 -6.15
C ALA A 350 -25.21 7.97 -5.18
N GLY A 351 -24.03 8.50 -5.54
CA GLY A 351 -22.82 8.34 -4.73
C GLY A 351 -22.99 8.83 -3.29
N SER A 352 -23.74 9.92 -3.08
CA SER A 352 -23.99 10.51 -1.77
C SER A 352 -24.97 9.72 -0.89
N THR A 353 -25.80 8.85 -1.46
CA THR A 353 -26.88 8.16 -0.72
C THR A 353 -26.74 6.65 -0.69
N VAL A 354 -26.03 6.04 -1.65
CA VAL A 354 -25.99 4.57 -1.85
C VAL A 354 -25.60 3.80 -0.59
N VAL A 355 -24.66 4.31 0.22
CA VAL A 355 -24.25 3.66 1.47
C VAL A 355 -25.42 3.59 2.46
N ARG A 356 -26.14 4.70 2.68
CA ARG A 356 -27.33 4.73 3.55
C ARG A 356 -28.45 3.89 2.96
N THR A 357 -28.67 3.98 1.66
CA THR A 357 -29.72 3.25 0.96
C THR A 357 -29.54 1.74 1.13
N LEU A 358 -28.34 1.21 0.84
CA LEU A 358 -28.08 -0.23 0.85
C LEU A 358 -27.82 -0.79 2.26
N LEU A 359 -27.29 0.01 3.19
CA LEU A 359 -26.90 -0.47 4.52
C LEU A 359 -27.86 -0.08 5.65
N SER A 360 -28.90 0.73 5.38
CA SER A 360 -29.85 1.17 6.40
C SER A 360 -31.29 1.25 5.89
N ASP A 361 -31.58 2.10 4.89
CA ASP A 361 -32.96 2.39 4.45
C ASP A 361 -33.66 1.11 3.95
N THR A 362 -32.93 0.28 3.20
CA THR A 362 -33.42 -1.00 2.67
C THR A 362 -33.86 -1.96 3.78
N TYR A 363 -33.07 -2.10 4.86
CA TYR A 363 -33.41 -2.99 5.98
C TYR A 363 -34.59 -2.50 6.82
N ARG A 364 -34.87 -1.19 6.79
CA ARG A 364 -36.00 -0.59 7.51
C ARG A 364 -37.32 -0.74 6.75
N THR A 365 -37.27 -0.80 5.43
CA THR A 365 -38.43 -0.61 4.56
C THR A 365 -38.85 -1.85 3.78
N LEU A 366 -37.94 -2.79 3.53
CA LEU A 366 -38.16 -3.96 2.68
C LEU A 366 -38.05 -5.27 3.47
N ASP A 367 -38.83 -6.28 3.08
CA ASP A 367 -38.62 -7.65 3.56
C ASP A 367 -37.36 -8.30 2.94
N ASN A 368 -36.96 -9.48 3.42
CA ASN A 368 -35.70 -10.10 2.97
C ASN A 368 -35.71 -10.44 1.47
N ALA A 369 -36.83 -10.89 0.89
CA ALA A 369 -36.89 -11.23 -0.53
C ALA A 369 -36.84 -9.97 -1.40
N GLU A 370 -37.48 -8.90 -0.95
CA GLU A 370 -37.44 -7.59 -1.58
C GLU A 370 -36.05 -6.95 -1.51
N GLN A 371 -35.34 -7.10 -0.38
CA GLN A 371 -33.95 -6.67 -0.21
C GLN A 371 -33.05 -7.35 -1.23
N ASP A 372 -33.08 -8.69 -1.30
CA ASP A 372 -32.27 -9.48 -2.24
C ASP A 372 -32.56 -9.08 -3.70
N ALA A 373 -33.83 -8.91 -4.05
CA ALA A 373 -34.23 -8.46 -5.39
C ALA A 373 -33.76 -7.04 -5.70
N TYR A 374 -33.80 -6.12 -4.72
CA TYR A 374 -33.30 -4.76 -4.92
C TYR A 374 -31.78 -4.74 -5.08
N PHE A 375 -31.04 -5.48 -4.26
CA PHE A 375 -29.57 -5.57 -4.34
C PHE A 375 -29.11 -6.15 -5.67
N ALA A 376 -29.78 -7.18 -6.19
CA ALA A 376 -29.46 -7.74 -7.51
C ALA A 376 -29.71 -6.74 -8.66
N LYS A 377 -30.84 -6.03 -8.63
CA LYS A 377 -31.14 -4.96 -9.61
C LYS A 377 -30.17 -3.80 -9.50
N ALA A 378 -29.80 -3.40 -8.29
CA ALA A 378 -28.82 -2.36 -8.02
C ALA A 378 -27.44 -2.71 -8.61
N ALA A 379 -26.94 -3.92 -8.32
CA ALA A 379 -25.69 -4.41 -8.87
C ALA A 379 -25.69 -4.40 -10.40
N SER A 380 -26.78 -4.87 -11.01
CA SER A 380 -26.95 -4.91 -12.47
C SER A 380 -26.95 -3.52 -13.09
N ALA A 381 -27.73 -2.60 -12.53
CA ALA A 381 -27.83 -1.23 -13.04
C ALA A 381 -26.49 -0.48 -12.93
N VAL A 382 -25.75 -0.64 -11.83
CA VAL A 382 -24.43 0.00 -11.66
C VAL A 382 -23.39 -0.65 -12.59
N PHE A 383 -23.41 -1.97 -12.74
CA PHE A 383 -22.56 -2.68 -13.68
C PHE A 383 -22.80 -2.17 -15.12
N ASP A 384 -24.05 -2.15 -15.58
CA ASP A 384 -24.38 -1.67 -16.93
C ASP A 384 -23.98 -0.21 -17.13
N ALA A 385 -24.18 0.64 -16.13
CA ALA A 385 -23.79 2.05 -16.18
C ALA A 385 -22.27 2.24 -16.33
N LEU A 386 -21.45 1.39 -15.70
CA LEU A 386 -19.99 1.43 -15.81
C LEU A 386 -19.50 1.15 -17.24
N PHE A 387 -20.22 0.32 -18.00
CA PHE A 387 -19.84 -0.08 -19.37
C PHE A 387 -20.48 0.74 -20.48
N THR A 388 -21.53 1.52 -20.15
CA THR A 388 -22.32 2.28 -21.14
C THR A 388 -22.17 3.79 -21.03
N LYS A 389 -21.90 4.33 -19.85
CA LYS A 389 -21.71 5.78 -19.67
C LYS A 389 -20.29 6.19 -20.04
N ALA A 390 -20.16 7.40 -20.59
CA ALA A 390 -18.86 8.03 -20.77
C ALA A 390 -18.30 8.45 -19.40
N VAL A 391 -17.11 7.96 -19.06
CA VAL A 391 -16.45 8.23 -17.78
C VAL A 391 -15.04 8.73 -18.04
N ASN A 392 -14.60 9.72 -17.24
CA ASN A 392 -13.22 10.16 -17.28
C ASN A 392 -12.31 9.03 -16.75
N PRO A 393 -11.34 8.53 -17.54
CA PRO A 393 -10.50 7.40 -17.15
C PRO A 393 -9.68 7.66 -15.88
N ARG A 394 -9.24 8.91 -15.65
CA ARG A 394 -8.46 9.29 -14.46
C ARG A 394 -9.32 9.29 -13.20
N ALA A 395 -10.56 9.75 -13.32
CA ALA A 395 -11.53 9.70 -12.23
C ALA A 395 -11.82 8.24 -11.83
N LEU A 396 -11.98 7.36 -12.83
CA LEU A 396 -12.19 5.93 -12.60
C LEU A 396 -10.97 5.25 -11.93
N LEU A 397 -9.76 5.54 -12.41
CA LEU A 397 -8.53 5.05 -11.76
C LEU A 397 -8.39 5.55 -10.32
N THR A 398 -8.77 6.79 -10.05
CA THR A 398 -8.76 7.35 -8.69
C THR A 398 -9.72 6.57 -7.78
N VAL A 399 -10.91 6.21 -8.27
CA VAL A 399 -11.88 5.38 -7.56
C VAL A 399 -11.30 3.99 -7.25
N PHE A 400 -10.73 3.30 -8.24
CA PHE A 400 -10.14 1.98 -8.03
C PHE A 400 -8.95 2.01 -7.09
N ASN A 401 -8.01 2.94 -7.29
CA ASN A 401 -6.84 3.10 -6.42
C ASN A 401 -7.25 3.36 -4.98
N ARG A 402 -8.20 4.29 -4.76
CA ARG A 402 -8.75 4.55 -3.43
C ARG A 402 -9.39 3.30 -2.82
N SER A 403 -10.18 2.57 -3.60
CA SER A 403 -10.89 1.39 -3.11
C SER A 403 -9.95 0.24 -2.75
N ILE A 404 -8.86 0.05 -3.52
CA ILE A 404 -7.80 -0.93 -3.21
C ILE A 404 -7.00 -0.48 -1.99
N ALA A 405 -6.63 0.81 -1.91
CA ALA A 405 -5.90 1.37 -0.78
C ALA A 405 -6.70 1.24 0.53
N GLU A 406 -8.02 1.42 0.47
CA GLU A 406 -8.95 1.22 1.59
C GLU A 406 -9.33 -0.26 1.81
N ARG A 407 -8.73 -1.22 1.08
CA ARG A 407 -9.01 -2.68 1.13
C ARG A 407 -10.48 -3.06 0.89
N ARG A 408 -11.20 -2.25 0.13
CA ARG A 408 -12.63 -2.46 -0.22
C ARG A 408 -12.82 -3.24 -1.52
N ILE A 409 -11.79 -3.31 -2.34
CA ILE A 409 -11.71 -4.22 -3.47
C ILE A 409 -10.61 -5.23 -3.16
N LEU A 410 -10.99 -6.50 -3.11
CA LEU A 410 -10.07 -7.62 -2.91
C LEU A 410 -10.23 -8.60 -4.06
N PHE A 411 -9.13 -9.16 -4.56
CA PHE A 411 -9.13 -10.12 -5.66
C PHE A 411 -8.23 -11.31 -5.35
N TRP A 412 -8.72 -12.49 -5.72
CA TRP A 412 -8.01 -13.76 -5.66
C TRP A 412 -8.20 -14.51 -6.97
N SER A 413 -7.11 -15.02 -7.53
CA SER A 413 -7.12 -15.88 -8.71
C SER A 413 -6.90 -17.35 -8.33
N ALA A 414 -7.65 -18.24 -8.97
CA ALA A 414 -7.45 -19.67 -8.91
C ALA A 414 -6.22 -20.12 -9.73
N HIS A 415 -5.61 -19.23 -10.51
CA HIS A 415 -4.42 -19.49 -11.32
C HIS A 415 -3.17 -19.07 -10.53
N PRO A 416 -2.28 -20.02 -10.14
CA PRO A 416 -1.13 -19.70 -9.29
C PRO A 416 -0.18 -18.64 -9.87
N ALA A 417 0.00 -18.62 -11.19
CA ALA A 417 0.83 -17.62 -11.88
C ALA A 417 0.25 -16.20 -11.82
N GLU A 418 -1.08 -16.06 -11.79
CA GLU A 418 -1.74 -14.76 -11.64
C GLU A 418 -1.74 -14.34 -10.16
N GLN A 419 -2.03 -15.28 -9.26
CA GLN A 419 -2.03 -15.02 -7.81
C GLN A 419 -0.66 -14.59 -7.29
N SER A 420 0.44 -15.11 -7.86
CA SER A 420 1.79 -14.71 -7.47
C SER A 420 2.12 -13.26 -7.87
N VAL A 421 1.56 -12.75 -8.97
CA VAL A 421 1.74 -11.34 -9.39
C VAL A 421 1.08 -10.38 -8.40
N LEU A 422 -0.04 -10.77 -7.78
CA LEU A 422 -0.68 -9.98 -6.73
C LEU A 422 0.20 -9.84 -5.48
N GLY A 423 1.06 -10.83 -5.20
CA GLY A 423 2.01 -10.80 -4.08
C GLY A 423 1.39 -10.37 -2.75
N ASP A 424 2.05 -9.42 -2.07
CA ASP A 424 1.57 -8.79 -0.84
C ASP A 424 0.79 -7.48 -1.11
N SER A 425 0.30 -7.28 -2.33
CA SER A 425 -0.52 -6.10 -2.65
C SER A 425 -1.77 -6.04 -1.78
N ARG A 426 -2.26 -4.82 -1.52
CA ARG A 426 -3.52 -4.63 -0.79
C ARG A 426 -4.72 -5.28 -1.49
N LEU A 427 -4.66 -5.43 -2.81
CA LEU A 427 -5.67 -6.12 -3.61
C LEU A 427 -5.75 -7.62 -3.27
N ALA A 428 -4.63 -8.27 -2.93
CA ALA A 428 -4.63 -9.68 -2.52
C ALA A 428 -5.36 -9.91 -1.18
N GLY A 429 -5.49 -8.86 -0.35
CA GLY A 429 -6.27 -8.92 0.88
C GLY A 429 -5.67 -9.78 1.98
N LYS A 430 -4.37 -10.07 1.99
CA LYS A 430 -3.66 -10.74 3.10
C LYS A 430 -2.80 -9.75 3.91
N LEU A 431 -2.26 -10.20 5.04
CA LEU A 431 -1.17 -9.49 5.73
C LEU A 431 0.16 -9.87 5.07
N PRO A 432 1.18 -8.99 5.09
CA PRO A 432 2.49 -9.33 4.57
C PRO A 432 3.11 -10.49 5.36
N GLU A 433 3.81 -11.39 4.67
CA GLU A 433 4.50 -12.52 5.32
C GLU A 433 5.72 -12.04 6.11
N LYS A 434 6.38 -11.00 5.61
CA LYS A 434 7.54 -10.35 6.23
C LYS A 434 7.26 -8.86 6.42
N ASP A 435 7.60 -8.36 7.60
CA ASP A 435 7.46 -6.95 7.95
C ASP A 435 8.74 -6.19 7.56
N THR A 436 8.59 -5.16 6.73
CA THR A 436 9.63 -4.13 6.54
C THR A 436 9.60 -3.12 7.69
N VAL A 437 8.40 -2.84 8.20
CA VAL A 437 8.12 -2.12 9.44
C VAL A 437 7.11 -2.94 10.26
N PRO A 438 7.13 -2.85 11.60
CA PRO A 438 6.18 -3.55 12.45
C PRO A 438 4.73 -3.33 12.01
N THR A 439 4.07 -4.38 11.51
CA THR A 439 2.70 -4.29 11.01
C THR A 439 1.75 -4.92 12.01
N VAL A 440 0.77 -4.14 12.50
CA VAL A 440 -0.27 -4.59 13.43
C VAL A 440 -1.60 -4.69 12.69
N GLY A 441 -2.19 -5.88 12.67
CA GLY A 441 -3.53 -6.10 12.11
C GLY A 441 -4.61 -5.94 13.17
N VAL A 442 -5.68 -5.19 12.90
CA VAL A 442 -6.87 -5.11 13.76
C VAL A 442 -8.09 -5.44 12.92
N PHE A 443 -8.66 -6.61 13.16
CA PHE A 443 -9.78 -7.13 12.37
C PHE A 443 -11.01 -7.34 13.23
N LEU A 444 -12.17 -7.03 12.64
CA LEU A 444 -13.44 -7.01 13.34
C LEU A 444 -14.35 -8.11 12.82
N ASN A 445 -14.92 -8.91 13.71
CA ASN A 445 -16.03 -9.81 13.40
C ASN A 445 -17.24 -9.48 14.29
N ASP A 446 -18.43 -9.46 13.70
CA ASP A 446 -19.67 -9.35 14.45
C ASP A 446 -19.94 -10.67 15.21
N GLY A 447 -20.05 -10.56 16.54
CA GLY A 447 -20.43 -11.65 17.44
C GLY A 447 -21.87 -11.55 17.93
N SER A 448 -22.65 -10.58 17.46
CA SER A 448 -24.06 -10.40 17.83
C SER A 448 -25.04 -11.06 16.85
N GLY A 449 -24.59 -11.42 15.65
CA GLY A 449 -25.43 -11.93 14.56
C GLY A 449 -26.37 -10.85 14.02
N ALA A 450 -25.90 -9.60 13.98
CA ALA A 450 -26.69 -8.41 13.72
C ALA A 450 -25.99 -7.43 12.77
N LYS A 451 -26.76 -6.49 12.21
CA LYS A 451 -26.27 -5.45 11.29
C LYS A 451 -25.86 -4.16 12.02
N LEU A 452 -25.42 -4.29 13.28
CA LEU A 452 -25.12 -3.14 14.13
C LEU A 452 -23.80 -2.44 13.75
N GLY A 453 -22.96 -3.05 12.91
CA GLY A 453 -21.72 -2.47 12.40
C GLY A 453 -21.91 -1.12 11.69
N TYR A 454 -23.09 -0.88 11.12
CA TYR A 454 -23.46 0.42 10.54
C TYR A 454 -23.39 1.58 11.56
N TYR A 455 -23.74 1.29 12.81
CA TYR A 455 -23.81 2.26 13.90
C TYR A 455 -22.51 2.36 14.71
N LEU A 456 -21.48 1.58 14.37
CA LEU A 456 -20.23 1.61 15.11
C LEU A 456 -19.28 2.65 14.52
N ARG A 457 -18.49 3.26 15.41
CA ARG A 457 -17.39 4.16 15.09
C ARG A 457 -16.14 3.62 15.76
N PHE A 458 -15.06 3.58 15.00
CA PHE A 458 -13.82 2.95 15.42
C PHE A 458 -12.66 3.94 15.37
N SER A 459 -11.79 3.85 16.38
CA SER A 459 -10.47 4.47 16.32
C SER A 459 -9.40 3.48 16.74
N ALA A 460 -8.19 3.65 16.17
CA ALA A 460 -7.02 2.86 16.51
C ALA A 460 -5.81 3.78 16.69
N THR A 461 -5.15 3.66 17.83
CA THR A 461 -3.89 4.35 18.10
C THR A 461 -2.82 3.32 18.41
N VAL A 462 -1.71 3.34 17.68
CA VAL A 462 -0.53 2.53 18.01
C VAL A 462 0.60 3.44 18.46
N THR A 463 1.21 3.12 19.60
CA THR A 463 2.39 3.81 20.12
C THR A 463 3.58 2.87 20.08
N VAL A 464 4.66 3.29 19.41
CA VAL A 464 5.92 2.55 19.34
C VAL A 464 6.78 2.92 20.54
N GLY A 465 7.20 1.93 21.31
CA GLY A 465 8.12 2.11 22.44
C GLY A 465 9.59 2.15 22.03
N ASP A 466 10.44 2.30 23.05
CA ASP A 466 11.89 2.34 22.90
C ASP A 466 12.48 0.99 22.47
N CYS A 467 13.70 1.04 21.92
CA CYS A 467 14.46 -0.16 21.57
C CYS A 467 14.91 -0.90 22.81
N GLN A 468 14.61 -2.20 22.85
CA GLN A 468 15.19 -3.09 23.84
C GLN A 468 16.58 -3.54 23.40
N PRO A 469 17.48 -3.93 24.33
CA PRO A 469 18.83 -4.39 24.01
C PRO A 469 18.90 -5.59 23.04
N ASP A 470 17.82 -6.36 22.93
CA ASP A 470 17.72 -7.52 22.03
C ASP A 470 17.19 -7.17 20.62
N GLY A 471 16.95 -5.88 20.36
CA GLY A 471 16.44 -5.35 19.10
C GLY A 471 14.92 -5.43 18.92
N ARG A 472 14.15 -5.77 19.97
CA ARG A 472 12.67 -5.74 19.95
C ARG A 472 12.14 -4.42 20.50
N ARG A 473 10.84 -4.18 20.27
CA ARG A 473 10.10 -3.02 20.80
C ARG A 473 8.75 -3.44 21.36
N GLU A 474 8.31 -2.77 22.41
CA GLU A 474 6.92 -2.85 22.85
C GLU A 474 6.06 -1.93 21.96
N LEU A 475 4.89 -2.41 21.53
CA LEU A 475 3.86 -1.60 20.88
C LEU A 475 2.63 -1.55 21.79
N ARG A 476 2.05 -0.38 21.96
CA ARG A 476 0.77 -0.21 22.66
C ARG A 476 -0.31 0.16 21.67
N LEU A 477 -1.23 -0.76 21.43
CA LEU A 477 -2.40 -0.56 20.59
C LEU A 477 -3.61 -0.20 21.46
N ARG A 478 -4.28 0.90 21.15
CA ARG A 478 -5.58 1.27 21.72
C ARG A 478 -6.64 1.26 20.62
N VAL A 479 -7.67 0.43 20.78
CA VAL A 479 -8.84 0.35 19.92
C VAL A 479 -10.05 0.88 20.68
N THR A 480 -10.78 1.82 20.08
CA THR A 480 -12.03 2.33 20.65
C THR A 480 -13.21 1.91 19.79
N VAL A 481 -14.27 1.43 20.42
CA VAL A 481 -15.55 1.08 19.78
C VAL A 481 -16.64 1.94 20.39
N HIS A 482 -17.22 2.85 19.60
CA HIS A 482 -18.36 3.67 20.01
C HIS A 482 -19.61 3.26 19.25
N SER A 483 -20.71 3.04 19.96
CA SER A 483 -22.01 2.72 19.36
C SER A 483 -22.91 3.94 19.28
N THR A 484 -23.29 4.30 18.06
CA THR A 484 -24.31 5.33 17.75
C THR A 484 -25.70 4.72 17.54
N ALA A 485 -25.88 3.43 17.86
CA ALA A 485 -27.15 2.75 17.66
C ALA A 485 -28.25 3.43 18.49
N PRO A 486 -29.49 3.53 17.99
CA PRO A 486 -30.61 3.97 18.80
C PRO A 486 -30.91 2.92 19.89
N LYS A 487 -31.64 3.32 20.93
CA LYS A 487 -32.04 2.40 22.02
C LYS A 487 -33.24 1.51 21.67
N SER A 488 -33.98 1.86 20.63
CA SER A 488 -35.18 1.16 20.16
C SER A 488 -35.46 1.51 18.69
N GLY A 489 -36.45 0.86 18.07
CA GLY A 489 -36.95 1.21 16.74
C GLY A 489 -36.17 0.62 15.56
N LEU A 490 -35.19 -0.25 15.79
CA LEU A 490 -34.53 -1.00 14.71
C LEU A 490 -35.38 -2.21 14.30
N ALA A 491 -35.41 -2.48 13.00
CA ALA A 491 -36.07 -3.67 12.45
C ALA A 491 -35.37 -4.96 12.91
N LYS A 492 -36.11 -6.07 12.99
CA LYS A 492 -35.55 -7.38 13.38
C LYS A 492 -34.43 -7.85 12.44
N SER A 493 -34.50 -7.49 11.16
CA SER A 493 -33.43 -7.75 10.16
C SER A 493 -32.10 -7.07 10.52
N VAL A 494 -32.15 -5.98 11.29
CA VAL A 494 -30.99 -5.21 11.77
C VAL A 494 -30.51 -5.73 13.12
N THR A 495 -31.41 -5.93 14.09
CA THR A 495 -31.03 -6.45 15.43
C THR A 495 -30.63 -7.93 15.40
N GLY A 496 -31.04 -8.64 14.34
CA GLY A 496 -30.56 -9.97 14.02
C GLY A 496 -30.85 -11.01 15.10
N LEU A 497 -29.89 -11.89 15.34
CA LEU A 497 -30.00 -13.02 16.27
C LEU A 497 -29.89 -12.62 17.75
N ALA A 498 -29.46 -11.39 18.05
CA ALA A 498 -29.26 -10.89 19.41
C ALA A 498 -28.39 -11.84 20.26
N LEU A 499 -27.32 -12.42 19.70
CA LEU A 499 -26.45 -13.37 20.41
C LEU A 499 -25.70 -12.72 21.59
N SER A 500 -25.70 -11.40 21.67
CA SER A 500 -25.25 -10.60 22.81
C SER A 500 -26.24 -10.58 23.99
N GLY A 501 -27.41 -11.20 23.86
CA GLY A 501 -28.50 -11.18 24.83
C GLY A 501 -29.42 -9.96 24.69
N ASP A 502 -28.83 -8.76 24.60
CA ASP A 502 -29.55 -7.51 24.30
C ASP A 502 -29.48 -7.19 22.78
N PRO A 503 -30.62 -7.12 22.05
CA PRO A 503 -30.67 -6.89 20.61
C PRO A 503 -30.01 -5.59 20.12
N TYR A 504 -29.76 -4.63 21.01
CA TYR A 504 -29.13 -3.34 20.68
C TYR A 504 -27.66 -3.27 21.14
N THR A 505 -27.17 -4.29 21.85
CA THR A 505 -25.77 -4.38 22.24
C THR A 505 -24.96 -5.00 21.11
N ALA A 506 -24.05 -4.23 20.52
CA ALA A 506 -23.13 -4.73 19.52
C ALA A 506 -21.98 -5.48 20.21
N ARG A 507 -21.88 -6.79 19.96
CA ARG A 507 -20.72 -7.59 20.34
C ARG A 507 -19.75 -7.65 19.17
N THR A 508 -18.58 -7.08 19.33
CA THR A 508 -17.50 -7.11 18.33
C THR A 508 -16.36 -7.96 18.83
N LEU A 509 -15.99 -8.99 18.06
CA LEU A 509 -14.77 -9.76 18.23
C LEU A 509 -13.64 -8.96 17.58
N VAL A 510 -12.79 -8.37 18.42
CA VAL A 510 -11.62 -7.60 17.96
C VAL A 510 -10.42 -8.51 17.96
N SER A 511 -9.98 -8.90 16.77
CA SER A 511 -8.79 -9.73 16.55
C SER A 511 -7.57 -8.83 16.30
N VAL A 512 -6.54 -8.95 17.14
CA VAL A 512 -5.28 -8.23 17.00
C VAL A 512 -4.18 -9.20 16.56
N TYR A 513 -3.57 -8.92 15.43
CA TYR A 513 -2.47 -9.69 14.84
C TYR A 513 -1.16 -8.95 15.11
N THR A 514 -0.18 -9.64 15.71
CA THR A 514 1.13 -9.07 16.01
C THR A 514 1.92 -8.78 14.74
N PRO A 515 2.99 -7.96 14.83
CA PRO A 515 4.10 -8.01 13.86
C PRO A 515 4.62 -9.43 13.67
N THR A 516 5.26 -9.70 12.53
CA THR A 516 5.86 -11.01 12.21
C THR A 516 6.91 -11.36 13.27
N GLY A 517 6.80 -12.55 13.86
CA GLY A 517 7.67 -13.00 14.95
C GLY A 517 7.45 -12.29 16.29
N GLY A 518 6.38 -11.49 16.39
CA GLY A 518 5.98 -10.79 17.61
C GLY A 518 5.14 -11.64 18.55
N ALA A 519 4.81 -11.07 19.71
CA ALA A 519 4.00 -11.71 20.75
C ALA A 519 2.99 -10.74 21.35
N VAL A 520 1.90 -11.29 21.91
CA VAL A 520 0.93 -10.53 22.71
C VAL A 520 1.35 -10.60 24.17
N LEU A 521 1.55 -9.45 24.82
CA LEU A 521 1.95 -9.38 26.23
C LEU A 521 0.76 -9.29 27.18
N GLY A 522 -0.35 -8.69 26.76
CA GLY A 522 -1.56 -8.58 27.55
C GLY A 522 -2.59 -7.65 26.95
N GLY A 523 -3.77 -7.60 27.55
CA GLY A 523 -4.86 -6.73 27.10
C GLY A 523 -5.75 -6.28 28.25
N ARG A 524 -6.28 -5.06 28.10
CA ARG A 524 -7.18 -4.41 29.06
C ARG A 524 -8.41 -3.89 28.35
N LEU A 525 -9.59 -4.13 28.92
CA LEU A 525 -10.85 -3.57 28.47
C LEU A 525 -11.34 -2.56 29.51
N ASP A 526 -11.44 -1.29 29.11
CA ASP A 526 -11.75 -0.14 29.96
C ASP A 526 -10.86 -0.06 31.22
N GLY A 527 -9.56 -0.29 31.02
CA GLY A 527 -8.55 -0.21 32.08
C GLY A 527 -8.47 -1.44 33.00
N ARG A 528 -9.28 -2.48 32.79
CA ARG A 528 -9.22 -3.74 33.55
C ARG A 528 -8.64 -4.86 32.69
N ASP A 529 -7.79 -5.69 33.27
CA ASP A 529 -7.27 -6.87 32.59
C ASP A 529 -8.42 -7.74 32.08
N THR A 530 -8.32 -8.18 30.83
CA THR A 530 -9.38 -8.92 30.15
C THR A 530 -8.85 -10.23 29.60
N ALA A 531 -9.64 -11.28 29.73
CA ALA A 531 -9.33 -12.55 29.08
C ALA A 531 -9.50 -12.40 27.57
N MET A 532 -8.52 -12.85 26.81
CA MET A 532 -8.55 -12.84 25.36
C MET A 532 -8.28 -14.24 24.84
N GLY A 533 -8.97 -14.62 23.77
CA GLY A 533 -8.60 -15.81 23.01
C GLY A 533 -7.22 -15.64 22.40
N SER A 534 -6.52 -16.73 22.15
CA SER A 534 -5.21 -16.74 21.51
C SER A 534 -5.13 -17.78 20.41
N GLY A 535 -4.39 -17.50 19.35
CA GLY A 535 -4.05 -18.43 18.30
C GLY A 535 -2.88 -17.92 17.47
N THR A 536 -2.62 -18.56 16.34
CA THR A 536 -1.58 -18.16 15.39
C THR A 536 -2.17 -17.99 14.01
N ALA A 537 -1.49 -17.20 13.19
CA ALA A 537 -1.70 -17.12 11.76
C ALA A 537 -0.32 -17.00 11.10
N GLY A 538 0.25 -18.13 10.68
CA GLY A 538 1.64 -18.22 10.25
C GLY A 538 2.61 -17.78 11.36
N SER A 539 3.45 -16.80 11.07
CA SER A 539 4.48 -16.27 11.99
C SER A 539 3.96 -15.21 12.97
N ARG A 540 2.65 -14.96 13.00
CA ARG A 540 2.01 -13.96 13.86
C ARG A 540 1.20 -14.63 14.96
N GLN A 541 1.26 -14.06 16.17
CA GLN A 541 0.27 -14.37 17.19
C GLN A 541 -1.00 -13.55 16.94
N VAL A 542 -2.13 -14.14 17.27
CA VAL A 542 -3.45 -13.53 17.18
C VAL A 542 -4.08 -13.57 18.55
N THR A 543 -4.60 -12.43 19.02
CA THR A 543 -5.47 -12.40 20.19
C THR A 543 -6.84 -11.89 19.82
N VAL A 544 -7.89 -12.41 20.48
CA VAL A 544 -9.28 -12.05 20.20
C VAL A 544 -9.97 -11.61 21.48
N ALA A 545 -10.42 -10.36 21.52
CA ALA A 545 -11.17 -9.79 22.64
C ALA A 545 -12.64 -9.59 22.28
N ASN A 546 -13.53 -9.89 23.23
CA ASN A 546 -14.95 -9.55 23.14
C ASN A 546 -15.17 -8.11 23.61
N VAL A 547 -15.65 -7.24 22.71
CA VAL A 547 -15.98 -5.85 23.02
C VAL A 547 -17.47 -5.62 22.82
N GLU A 548 -18.19 -5.40 23.92
CA GLU A 548 -19.65 -5.17 23.89
C GLU A 548 -19.98 -3.70 24.11
N ALA A 549 -20.50 -3.04 23.08
CA ALA A 549 -20.88 -1.64 23.10
C ALA A 549 -22.42 -1.49 23.08
N LYS A 550 -22.97 -0.99 24.19
CA LYS A 550 -24.38 -0.59 24.30
C LYS A 550 -24.64 0.72 23.53
N PRO A 551 -25.90 1.01 23.15
CA PRO A 551 -26.28 2.29 22.54
C PRO A 551 -25.72 3.51 23.28
N GLY A 552 -25.04 4.40 22.55
CA GLY A 552 -24.42 5.62 23.08
C GLY A 552 -23.20 5.40 23.97
N ARG A 553 -22.69 4.17 24.08
CA ARG A 553 -21.52 3.86 24.91
C ARG A 553 -20.27 3.65 24.08
N THR A 554 -19.14 3.94 24.70
CA THR A 554 -17.79 3.74 24.18
C THR A 554 -17.11 2.69 25.02
N ARG A 555 -16.38 1.78 24.37
CA ARG A 555 -15.48 0.79 24.99
C ARG A 555 -14.07 1.00 24.47
N THR A 556 -13.07 0.80 25.31
CA THR A 556 -11.66 0.93 24.94
C THR A 556 -10.91 -0.35 25.26
N LEU A 557 -10.30 -0.95 24.23
CA LEU A 557 -9.43 -2.10 24.33
C LEU A 557 -7.98 -1.63 24.15
N ASP A 558 -7.15 -1.78 25.18
CA ASP A 558 -5.71 -1.59 25.10
C ASP A 558 -5.05 -2.97 24.99
N VAL A 559 -4.13 -3.15 24.03
CA VAL A 559 -3.36 -4.38 23.83
C VAL A 559 -1.88 -4.02 23.76
N THR A 560 -1.08 -4.69 24.58
CA THR A 560 0.38 -4.56 24.54
C THR A 560 0.96 -5.70 23.72
N LEU A 561 1.77 -5.35 22.73
CA LEU A 561 2.43 -6.27 21.82
C LEU A 561 3.94 -6.13 21.95
N LEU A 562 4.66 -7.18 21.58
CA LEU A 562 6.11 -7.17 21.39
C LEU A 562 6.39 -7.43 19.91
N THR A 563 7.29 -6.65 19.31
CA THR A 563 7.73 -6.89 17.93
C THR A 563 8.69 -8.08 17.85
N GLY A 564 8.90 -8.61 16.64
CA GLY A 564 10.17 -9.27 16.31
C GLY A 564 11.34 -8.27 16.35
N LYS A 565 12.54 -8.70 15.97
CA LYS A 565 13.68 -7.78 15.86
C LYS A 565 13.41 -6.72 14.79
N THR A 566 13.58 -5.45 15.14
CA THR A 566 13.33 -4.33 14.23
C THR A 566 14.10 -3.09 14.67
N SER A 567 14.72 -2.39 13.72
CA SER A 567 15.26 -1.05 13.97
C SER A 567 14.23 0.06 13.73
N ALA A 568 13.09 -0.25 13.12
CA ALA A 568 12.09 0.73 12.71
C ALA A 568 11.43 1.42 13.92
N GLY A 569 11.41 2.76 13.87
CA GLY A 569 10.73 3.59 14.85
C GLY A 569 9.25 3.85 14.53
N THR A 570 8.75 3.38 13.39
CA THR A 570 7.36 3.51 12.98
C THR A 570 6.66 2.15 12.95
N ALA A 571 5.33 2.14 12.95
CA ALA A 571 4.51 0.95 12.78
C ALA A 571 3.39 1.21 11.76
N GLU A 572 2.86 0.14 11.17
CA GLU A 572 1.72 0.19 10.26
C GLU A 572 0.50 -0.49 10.86
N LEU A 573 -0.68 0.03 10.51
CA LEU A 573 -1.96 -0.54 10.88
C LEU A 573 -2.67 -1.09 9.65
N VAL A 574 -3.12 -2.34 9.74
CA VAL A 574 -4.00 -2.96 8.74
C VAL A 574 -5.34 -3.24 9.41
N LEU A 575 -6.40 -2.61 8.91
CA LEU A 575 -7.70 -2.56 9.60
C LEU A 575 -8.80 -3.18 8.73
N THR A 576 -9.82 -3.77 9.36
CA THR A 576 -11.07 -4.12 8.68
C THR A 576 -11.73 -2.85 8.11
N PRO A 577 -12.06 -2.79 6.81
CA PRO A 577 -12.87 -1.70 6.26
C PRO A 577 -14.26 -1.64 6.91
N THR A 578 -14.69 -0.44 7.30
CA THR A 578 -15.96 -0.20 8.00
C THR A 578 -16.83 0.80 7.25
N VAL A 579 -18.12 0.89 7.61
CA VAL A 579 -19.07 1.85 6.99
C VAL A 579 -18.59 3.30 7.16
N THR A 580 -18.18 3.65 8.38
CA THR A 580 -17.49 4.92 8.65
C THR A 580 -16.00 4.63 8.75
N PRO A 581 -15.13 5.38 8.05
CA PRO A 581 -13.69 5.18 8.15
C PRO A 581 -13.16 5.24 9.58
N TRP A 582 -12.09 4.50 9.85
CA TRP A 582 -11.39 4.56 11.12
C TRP A 582 -10.75 5.94 11.33
N THR A 583 -10.71 6.38 12.59
CA THR A 583 -9.74 7.42 12.99
C THR A 583 -8.47 6.75 13.46
N THR A 584 -7.35 6.97 12.78
CA THR A 584 -6.08 6.30 13.09
C THR A 584 -5.01 7.28 13.55
N HIS A 585 -4.15 6.84 14.46
CA HIS A 585 -2.97 7.61 14.89
C HIS A 585 -1.80 6.67 15.15
N VAL A 586 -0.64 6.96 14.56
CA VAL A 586 0.61 6.22 14.80
C VAL A 586 1.57 7.18 15.51
N VAL A 587 1.94 6.85 16.74
CA VAL A 587 2.97 7.57 17.50
C VAL A 587 4.29 6.84 17.28
N SER A 588 5.15 7.41 16.44
CA SER A 588 6.48 6.87 16.13
C SER A 588 7.51 7.21 17.21
N ALA A 589 8.55 6.40 17.29
CA ALA A 589 9.76 6.60 18.08
C ALA A 589 10.98 6.78 17.14
N PRO A 590 12.16 7.20 17.65
CA PRO A 590 13.42 7.16 16.89
C PRO A 590 13.76 5.73 16.45
N SER A 591 14.52 5.55 15.36
CA SER A 591 15.08 4.25 14.97
C SER A 591 16.12 3.76 15.97
N CYS A 592 16.41 2.45 16.00
CA CYS A 592 17.40 1.89 16.95
C CYS A 592 18.85 2.25 16.60
N ASP A 593 19.09 2.76 15.40
CA ASP A 593 20.42 3.07 14.87
C ASP A 593 20.80 4.55 15.08
N GLN A 594 20.10 5.27 15.98
CA GLN A 594 20.36 6.68 16.31
C GLN A 594 21.03 6.86 17.67
#